data_AF-A0AAE3ZCJ5-F1
#
_entry.id   AF-A0AAE3ZCJ5-F1
#
_cell.length_a   1.000
_cell.length_b   1.000
_cell.length_c   1.000
_cell.angle_alpha   90.00
_cell.angle_beta   90.00
_cell.angle_gamma   90.00
#
_symmetry.space_group_name_H-M   'P 1'
#
loop_
_entity.id
_entity.type
_entity.pdbx_description
1 polymer ?
#
loop_
_entity_poly.entity_id
_entity_poly.type
_entity_poly.pdbx_seq_one_letter_code
_entity_poly.pdbx_strand_id
1 'polypeptide(L)'
;MNAESVTGWLEAMGVPPQVVSVGAEADDAWCLLREEVDGRPAWEVFWREQGNRYDWARFSSEQVACFYLFGRLTWTQALRGVVGPVDPTSTPPGGTSVQQ
;
A
#
# COMPACT_ATOMS: atom_id res chain seq x y z
N MET A 1 -1.78 -9.75 -2.63
CA MET A 1 -0.90 -8.57 -2.64
C MET A 1 0.36 -8.91 -1.88
N ASN A 2 1.51 -8.45 -2.37
CA ASN A 2 2.85 -8.64 -1.79
C ASN A 2 3.68 -7.34 -1.96
N ALA A 3 4.90 -7.30 -1.45
CA ALA A 3 5.73 -6.09 -1.49
C ALA A 3 6.08 -5.64 -2.91
N GLU A 4 6.19 -6.57 -3.86
CA GLU A 4 6.46 -6.28 -5.28
C GLU A 4 5.27 -5.60 -5.97
N SER A 5 4.05 -6.02 -5.65
CA SER A 5 2.83 -5.53 -6.32
C SER A 5 2.22 -4.29 -5.66
N VAL A 6 2.43 -4.08 -4.36
CA VAL A 6 1.71 -3.04 -3.59
C VAL A 6 2.00 -1.61 -4.06
N THR A 7 3.23 -1.31 -4.49
CA THR A 7 3.61 0.00 -5.02
C THR A 7 2.86 0.34 -6.30
N GLY A 8 2.76 -0.59 -7.24
CA GLY A 8 1.98 -0.40 -8.48
C GLY A 8 0.49 -0.20 -8.20
N TRP A 9 -0.08 -0.92 -7.24
CA TRP A 9 -1.46 -0.71 -6.82
C TRP A 9 -1.68 0.65 -6.13
N LEU A 10 -0.74 1.09 -5.29
CA LEU A 10 -0.80 2.40 -4.64
C LEU A 10 -0.73 3.53 -5.67
N GLU A 11 0.17 3.41 -6.65
CA GLU A 11 0.30 4.37 -7.75
C GLU A 11 -0.99 4.43 -8.58
N ALA A 12 -1.58 3.28 -8.93
CA ALA A 12 -2.86 3.21 -9.64
C ALA A 12 -4.03 3.87 -8.86
N MET A 13 -3.92 3.94 -7.53
CA MET A 13 -4.88 4.61 -6.65
C MET A 13 -4.55 6.09 -6.40
N GLY A 14 -3.54 6.65 -7.09
CA GLY A 14 -3.14 8.05 -7.00
C GLY A 14 -2.28 8.40 -5.79
N VAL A 15 -1.70 7.40 -5.11
CA VAL A 15 -0.74 7.64 -4.03
C VAL A 15 0.61 8.02 -4.63
N PRO A 16 1.19 9.17 -4.25
CA PRO A 16 2.49 9.58 -4.79
C PRO A 16 3.60 8.58 -4.43
N PRO A 17 4.47 8.17 -5.36
CA PRO A 17 5.51 7.18 -5.09
C PRO A 17 6.51 7.67 -4.03
N GLN A 18 6.75 8.98 -3.92
CA GLN A 18 7.68 9.54 -2.93
C GLN A 18 7.23 9.40 -1.47
N VAL A 19 5.94 9.14 -1.20
CA VAL A 19 5.45 8.93 0.18
C VAL A 19 5.44 7.46 0.60
N VAL A 20 6.02 6.57 -0.21
CA VAL A 20 6.06 5.12 0.00
C VAL A 20 7.48 4.61 -0.21
N SER A 21 7.99 3.82 0.73
CA SER A 21 9.27 3.12 0.59
C SER A 21 9.10 1.65 0.94
N VAL A 22 9.54 0.75 0.06
CA VAL A 22 9.46 -0.70 0.26
C VAL A 22 10.87 -1.28 0.25
N GLY A 23 11.23 -2.02 1.30
CA GLY A 23 12.53 -2.66 1.44
C GLY A 23 13.65 -1.74 1.97
N ALA A 24 13.40 -0.45 2.12
CA ALA A 24 14.33 0.50 2.73
C ALA A 24 13.58 1.54 3.57
N GLU A 25 14.27 2.12 4.55
CA GLU A 25 13.79 3.30 5.27
C GLU A 25 14.02 4.56 4.44
N ALA A 26 13.03 5.44 4.42
CA ALA A 26 13.14 6.80 3.88
C ALA A 26 12.39 7.76 4.82
N ASP A 27 12.95 8.94 5.09
CA ASP A 27 12.21 9.99 5.80
C ASP A 27 11.06 10.52 4.92
N ASP A 28 10.02 11.03 5.58
CA ASP A 28 8.79 11.55 4.97
C ASP A 28 8.05 10.52 4.10
N ALA A 29 8.15 9.24 4.49
CA ALA A 29 7.54 8.12 3.78
C ALA A 29 6.96 7.05 4.71
N TRP A 30 5.92 6.38 4.22
CA TRP A 30 5.48 5.10 4.77
C TRP A 30 6.41 3.99 4.32
N CYS A 31 7.07 3.37 5.28
CA CYS A 31 8.03 2.29 5.05
C CYS A 31 7.36 0.93 5.25
N LEU A 32 7.60 -0.01 4.33
CA LEU A 32 7.34 -1.45 4.49
C LEU A 32 8.69 -2.18 4.47
N LEU A 33 9.07 -2.77 5.61
CA LEU A 33 10.34 -3.51 5.74
C LEU A 33 10.10 -4.97 6.07
N ARG A 34 10.92 -5.85 5.50
CA ARG A 34 11.03 -7.23 5.92
C ARG A 34 12.19 -7.36 6.90
N GLU A 35 11.93 -7.95 8.05
CA GLU A 35 12.92 -8.30 9.06
C GLU A 35 12.86 -9.81 9.35
N GLU A 36 13.91 -10.33 10.00
CA GLU A 36 13.91 -11.65 10.60
C GLU A 36 13.83 -11.50 12.13
N VAL A 37 12.80 -12.07 12.75
CA VAL A 37 12.57 -12.04 14.19
C VAL A 37 12.45 -13.49 14.66
N ASP A 38 13.34 -13.91 15.56
CA ASP A 38 13.42 -15.28 16.07
C ASP A 38 13.51 -16.35 14.95
N GLY A 39 14.25 -16.01 13.88
CA GLY A 39 14.43 -16.89 12.71
C GLY A 39 13.17 -17.04 11.84
N ARG A 40 12.20 -16.13 11.98
CA ARG A 40 10.99 -16.07 11.16
C ARG A 40 10.85 -14.70 10.49
N PRO A 41 10.33 -14.64 9.26
CA PRO A 41 10.09 -13.38 8.62
C PRO A 41 8.99 -12.59 9.32
N ALA A 42 9.23 -11.30 9.51
CA ALA A 42 8.28 -10.32 9.97
C ALA A 42 8.28 -9.12 9.02
N TRP A 43 7.16 -8.42 8.96
CA TRP A 43 7.00 -7.22 8.15
C TRP A 43 6.58 -6.06 9.04
N GLU A 44 7.32 -4.96 8.95
CA GLU A 44 7.00 -3.73 9.66
C GLU A 44 6.43 -2.70 8.71
N VAL A 45 5.41 -1.97 9.20
CA VAL A 45 4.84 -0.82 8.49
C VAL A 45 4.82 0.37 9.44
N PHE A 46 5.43 1.48 9.05
CA PHE A 46 5.51 2.69 9.87
C PHE A 46 5.70 3.94 9.01
N TRP A 47 5.28 5.09 9.53
CA TRP A 47 5.66 6.40 8.99
C TRP A 47 7.02 6.77 9.58
N ARG A 48 7.94 7.23 8.73
CA ARG A 48 9.24 7.69 9.20
C ARG A 48 9.36 9.19 8.98
N GLU A 49 9.70 9.91 10.03
CA GLU A 49 9.87 11.36 9.99
C GLU A 49 11.00 11.76 10.95
N GLN A 50 11.99 12.46 10.41
CA GLN A 50 13.16 12.94 11.15
C GLN A 50 13.86 11.83 11.96
N GLY A 51 13.97 10.64 11.35
CA GLY A 51 14.59 9.46 11.96
C GLY A 51 13.75 8.74 13.02
N ASN A 52 12.54 9.22 13.33
CA ASN A 52 11.61 8.55 14.24
C ASN A 52 10.60 7.69 13.47
N ARG A 53 10.17 6.57 14.07
CA ARG A 53 9.12 5.70 13.54
C ARG A 53 7.80 5.95 14.27
N TYR A 54 6.76 6.27 13.52
CA TYR A 54 5.40 6.54 14.00
C TYR A 54 4.42 5.54 13.42
N ASP A 55 3.26 5.37 14.09
CA ASP A 55 2.17 4.48 13.64
C ASP A 55 2.66 3.07 13.26
N TRP A 56 3.63 2.59 14.02
CA TRP A 56 4.34 1.35 13.78
C TRP A 56 3.47 0.14 14.06
N ALA A 57 3.46 -0.79 13.12
CA ALA A 57 2.81 -2.08 13.24
C ALA A 57 3.72 -3.17 12.68
N ARG A 58 3.71 -4.34 13.31
CA ARG A 58 4.46 -5.53 12.87
C ARG A 58 3.51 -6.68 12.59
N PHE A 59 3.78 -7.40 11.51
CA PHE A 59 2.97 -8.52 11.01
C PHE A 59 3.84 -9.73 10.72
N SER A 60 3.30 -10.93 10.89
CA SER A 60 3.94 -12.20 10.52
C SER A 60 3.61 -12.65 9.09
N SER A 61 2.88 -11.82 8.34
CA SER A 61 2.45 -12.10 6.97
C SER A 61 2.67 -10.88 6.09
N GLU A 62 3.43 -11.07 5.01
CA GLU A 62 3.65 -10.06 3.97
C GLU A 62 2.34 -9.50 3.44
N GLN A 63 1.39 -10.40 3.16
CA GLN A 63 0.13 -10.04 2.56
C GLN A 63 -0.69 -9.12 3.49
N VAL A 64 -0.70 -9.41 4.79
CA VAL A 64 -1.42 -8.60 5.78
C VAL A 64 -0.76 -7.23 5.92
N ALA A 65 0.57 -7.16 5.96
CA ALA A 65 1.31 -5.90 5.98
C ALA A 65 1.02 -5.04 4.75
N CYS A 66 0.99 -5.66 3.56
CA CYS A 66 0.69 -4.96 2.31
C CYS A 66 -0.74 -4.43 2.28
N PHE A 67 -1.74 -5.21 2.73
CA PHE A 67 -3.11 -4.74 2.83
C PHE A 67 -3.28 -3.61 3.84
N TYR A 68 -2.56 -3.68 4.96
CA TYR A 68 -2.55 -2.62 5.97
C TYR A 68 -2.01 -1.30 5.41
N LEU A 69 -0.85 -1.34 4.75
CA LEU A 69 -0.27 -0.18 4.07
C LEU A 69 -1.23 0.37 3.00
N PHE A 70 -1.73 -0.51 2.13
CA PHE A 70 -2.65 -0.15 1.05
C PHE A 70 -3.92 0.53 1.57
N GLY A 71 -4.60 -0.08 2.54
CA GLY A 71 -5.82 0.46 3.12
C GLY A 71 -5.60 1.82 3.77
N ARG A 72 -4.48 1.99 4.50
CA ARG A 72 -4.15 3.26 5.16
C ARG A 72 -3.97 4.41 4.16
N LEU A 73 -3.24 4.15 3.08
CA LEU A 73 -2.92 5.18 2.09
C LEU A 73 -4.10 5.49 1.17
N THR A 74 -4.89 4.48 0.79
CA THR A 74 -6.06 4.68 -0.07
C THR A 74 -7.26 5.28 0.67
N TRP A 75 -7.37 5.08 1.99
CA TRP A 75 -8.41 5.76 2.80
C TRP A 75 -8.30 7.29 2.71
N THR A 76 -7.07 7.83 2.76
CA THR A 76 -6.86 9.29 2.60
C THR A 76 -7.25 9.80 1.21
N GLN A 77 -7.12 8.97 0.17
CA GLN A 77 -7.57 9.30 -1.19
C GLN A 77 -9.10 9.25 -1.33
N ALA A 78 -9.75 8.28 -0.68
CA ALA A 78 -11.20 8.20 -0.62
C ALA A 78 -11.82 9.44 0.03
N LEU A 79 -11.24 9.92 1.14
CA LEU A 79 -11.70 11.16 1.79
C LEU A 79 -11.50 12.42 0.92
N ARG A 80 -10.55 12.40 -0.03
CA ARG A 80 -10.31 13.50 -0.98
C ARG A 80 -11.19 13.45 -2.23
N GLY A 81 -12.05 12.43 -2.35
CA GLY A 81 -12.92 12.24 -3.52
C GLY A 81 -12.19 11.74 -4.77
N VAL A 82 -10.91 11.34 -4.66
CA VAL A 82 -10.11 10.77 -5.75
C VAL A 82 -10.52 9.32 -6.02
N VAL A 83 -11.00 8.61 -4.98
CA VAL A 83 -11.59 7.28 -5.09
C VAL A 83 -13.10 7.42 -4.91
N GLY A 84 -13.85 7.26 -5.99
CA GLY A 84 -15.32 7.29 -6.01
C GLY A 84 -15.92 5.94 -6.42
N PRO A 85 -17.26 5.80 -6.37
CA PRO A 85 -17.93 4.63 -6.92
C PRO A 85 -17.47 4.39 -8.36
N VAL A 86 -17.04 3.17 -8.67
CA VAL A 86 -16.84 2.75 -10.05
C VAL A 86 -18.18 2.86 -10.76
N ASP A 87 -18.24 3.70 -11.79
CA ASP A 87 -19.40 3.79 -12.66
C ASP A 87 -19.52 2.43 -13.37
N PRO A 88 -20.58 1.64 -13.13
CA PRO A 88 -20.67 0.26 -13.65
C PRO A 88 -20.75 0.21 -15.19
N THR A 89 -20.94 1.37 -15.83
CA THR A 89 -20.91 1.57 -17.29
C THR A 89 -19.52 1.89 -17.84
N SER A 90 -18.54 2.21 -16.98
CA SER A 90 -17.16 2.42 -17.41
C SER A 90 -16.50 1.07 -17.71
N THR A 91 -16.43 0.74 -19.00
CA THR A 91 -15.73 -0.47 -19.47
C THR A 91 -14.22 -0.23 -19.36
N PRO A 92 -13.45 -1.04 -18.62
CA PRO A 92 -11.99 -0.97 -18.64
C PRO A 92 -11.48 -1.27 -20.07
N PRO A 93 -10.42 -0.60 -20.56
CA PRO A 93 -9.86 -0.93 -21.86
C PRO A 93 -9.26 -2.35 -21.78
N GLY A 94 -10.00 -3.33 -22.32
CA GLY A 94 -9.59 -4.74 -22.40
C GLY A 94 -10.54 -5.77 -21.77
N GLY A 95 -11.70 -5.38 -21.22
CA GLY A 95 -12.68 -6.34 -20.71
C GLY A 95 -13.54 -6.96 -21.81
N THR A 96 -13.41 -8.26 -22.07
CA THR A 96 -14.32 -8.99 -22.98
C THR A 96 -15.75 -8.87 -22.50
N SER A 97 -16.64 -8.37 -23.37
CA SER A 97 -18.06 -8.21 -23.08
C SER A 97 -18.69 -9.54 -22.67
N VAL A 98 -19.22 -9.62 -21.45
CA VAL A 98 -20.10 -10.73 -21.05
C VAL A 98 -21.47 -10.42 -21.62
N GLN A 99 -21.79 -11.07 -22.73
CA GLN A 99 -23.07 -10.95 -23.43
C GLN A 99 -24.11 -11.84 -22.72
N GLN A 100 -25.32 -11.28 -22.55
CA GLN A 100 -26.47 -11.88 -21.85
C GLN A 100 -27.02 -13.12 -22.56
#